data_AF-A0A7Z6USE2-F1
#
_entry.id   AF-A0A7Z6USE2-F1
#
_cell.length_a   1.000
_cell.length_b   1.000
_cell.length_c   1.000
_cell.angle_alpha   90.00
_cell.angle_beta   90.00
_cell.angle_gamma   90.00
#
_symmetry.space_group_name_H-M   'P 1'
#
loop_
_entity.id
_entity.type
_entity.pdbx_description
1 polymer ?
#
loop_
_entity_poly.entity_id
_entity_poly.type
_entity_poly.pdbx_seq_one_letter_code
_entity_poly.pdbx_strand_id
1 'polypeptide(L)'
;MKRLNLTNLSPIFKRIGSLIAAISGLAGIAAVLLVYYPPDHQNAKLVGRWESDYSYPITGGTASFQGKTDLFREGKYNVNGIMTLEGVVENKPYKFTYNVVGAGVWTADSERMSISLTNMKSITKSLSLAGVKIPPELAVSLSGQPQRRVSRGHVRRV
;
A
#
# COMPACT_ATOMS: atom_id res chain seq x y z
N MET A 1 -23.35 52.77 13.62
CA MET A 1 -22.17 51.88 13.50
C MET A 1 -20.90 52.73 13.56
N LYS A 2 -20.12 52.66 14.66
CA LYS A 2 -18.82 53.34 14.79
C LYS A 2 -17.78 52.56 13.98
N ARG A 3 -17.20 53.16 12.93
CA ARG A 3 -16.02 52.61 12.25
C ARG A 3 -14.82 52.73 13.19
N LEU A 4 -14.18 51.61 13.52
CA LEU A 4 -12.92 51.59 14.26
C LEU A 4 -11.84 52.28 13.42
N ASN A 5 -11.38 53.45 13.88
CA ASN A 5 -10.37 54.25 13.20
C ASN A 5 -8.99 53.76 13.65
N LEU A 6 -8.36 52.88 12.85
CA LEU A 6 -7.09 52.20 13.15
C LEU A 6 -5.88 53.15 13.37
N THR A 7 -6.04 54.43 13.05
CA THR A 7 -5.00 55.46 13.18
C THR A 7 -4.72 55.86 14.63
N ASN A 8 -5.71 55.73 15.53
CA ASN A 8 -5.63 56.13 16.96
C ASN A 8 -5.35 54.97 17.93
N LEU A 9 -4.71 53.89 17.46
CA LEU A 9 -4.27 52.81 18.36
C LEU A 9 -3.04 53.25 19.17
N SER A 10 -2.99 52.84 20.45
CA SER A 10 -1.81 53.09 21.28
C SER A 10 -0.56 52.44 20.64
N PRO A 11 0.64 52.98 20.88
CA PRO A 11 1.89 52.46 20.29
C PRO A 11 2.09 50.96 20.57
N ILE A 12 1.59 50.48 21.71
CA ILE A 12 1.67 49.08 22.13
C ILE A 12 0.78 48.20 21.22
N PHE A 13 -0.46 48.61 20.95
CA PHE A 13 -1.34 47.87 20.05
C PHE A 13 -0.83 47.82 18.61
N LYS A 14 -0.17 48.89 18.14
CA LYS A 14 0.49 48.91 16.82
C LYS A 14 1.65 47.91 16.75
N ARG A 15 2.47 47.81 17.80
CA ARG A 15 3.56 46.83 17.90
C ARG A 15 3.04 45.39 17.96
N ILE A 16 2.00 45.13 18.75
CA ILE A 16 1.37 43.80 18.84
C ILE A 16 0.79 43.39 17.49
N GLY A 17 0.04 44.29 16.83
CA GLY A 17 -0.50 44.02 15.49
C GLY A 17 0.58 43.72 14.46
N SER A 18 1.68 44.50 14.47
CA SER A 18 2.83 44.26 13.59
C SER A 18 3.51 42.91 13.86
N LEU A 19 3.62 42.49 15.12
CA LEU A 19 4.21 41.21 15.49
C LEU A 19 3.32 40.04 15.05
N ILE A 20 2.01 40.13 15.26
CA ILE A 20 1.04 39.12 14.80
C ILE A 20 1.08 39.00 13.27
N ALA A 21 1.12 40.12 12.55
CA ALA A 21 1.21 40.12 11.09
C ALA A 21 2.51 39.47 10.61
N ALA A 22 3.64 39.76 11.25
CA ALA A 22 4.92 39.14 10.92
C ALA A 22 4.92 37.62 11.17
N ILE A 23 4.42 37.17 12.33
CA ILE A 23 4.31 35.73 12.66
C ILE A 23 3.38 35.02 11.68
N SER A 24 2.23 35.63 11.35
CA SER A 24 1.26 35.05 10.41
C SER A 24 1.85 34.94 9.00
N GLY A 25 2.63 35.94 8.56
CA GLY A 25 3.34 35.89 7.29
C GLY A 25 4.36 34.75 7.23
N LEU A 26 5.16 34.57 8.29
CA LEU A 26 6.12 33.46 8.40
C LEU A 26 5.41 32.11 8.43
N ALA A 27 4.30 31.99 9.15
CA ALA A 27 3.49 30.77 9.18
C ALA A 27 2.89 30.44 7.80
N GLY A 28 2.43 31.45 7.05
CA GLY A 28 1.94 31.28 5.69
C GLY A 28 3.04 30.79 4.74
N ILE A 29 4.24 31.36 4.81
CA ILE A 29 5.40 30.91 4.02
C ILE A 29 5.78 29.48 4.40
N ALA A 30 5.82 29.15 5.69
CA ALA A 30 6.11 27.80 6.17
C ALA A 30 5.05 26.78 5.69
N ALA A 31 3.77 27.13 5.71
CA ALA A 31 2.70 26.27 5.21
C ALA A 31 2.83 26.00 3.71
N VAL A 32 3.15 27.02 2.91
CA VAL A 32 3.43 26.87 1.47
C VAL A 32 4.66 25.99 1.27
N LEU A 33 5.75 26.23 2.02
CA LEU A 33 6.95 25.41 1.94
C LEU A 33 6.69 23.95 2.30
N LEU A 34 5.85 23.63 3.29
CA LEU A 34 5.51 22.25 3.62
C LEU A 34 4.66 21.56 2.55
N VAL A 35 3.91 22.30 1.73
CA VAL A 35 3.20 21.75 0.57
C VAL A 35 4.17 21.41 -0.57
N TYR A 36 5.17 22.26 -0.81
CA TYR A 36 6.16 22.05 -1.89
C TYR A 36 7.34 21.15 -1.48
N TYR A 37 7.68 21.15 -0.20
CA TYR A 37 8.74 20.36 0.44
C TYR A 37 8.14 19.66 1.66
N PRO A 38 7.27 18.65 1.45
CA PRO A 38 6.78 17.85 2.56
C PRO A 38 7.97 17.27 3.34
N PRO A 39 7.86 17.14 4.67
CA PRO A 39 8.86 16.44 5.46
C PRO A 39 9.16 15.10 4.79
N ASP A 40 10.44 14.71 4.76
CA ASP A 40 10.85 13.48 4.08
C ASP A 40 10.23 12.27 4.78
N HIS A 41 9.05 11.86 4.31
CA HIS A 41 8.30 10.72 4.80
C HIS A 41 8.74 9.45 4.08
N GLN A 42 9.78 9.49 3.25
CA GLN A 42 10.29 8.37 2.48
C GLN A 42 11.80 8.30 2.61
N ASN A 43 12.28 7.60 3.64
CA ASN A 43 13.70 7.31 3.79
C ASN A 43 14.30 6.74 2.49
N ALA A 44 15.12 7.54 1.81
CA ALA A 44 15.65 7.23 0.49
C ALA A 44 16.51 5.94 0.45
N LYS A 45 17.00 5.48 1.61
CA LYS A 45 17.76 4.23 1.74
C LYS A 45 16.89 2.98 1.54
N LEU A 46 15.57 3.11 1.69
CA LEU A 46 14.62 2.01 1.50
C LEU A 46 14.12 1.90 0.06
N VAL A 47 14.28 2.95 -0.75
CA VAL A 47 13.85 2.98 -2.15
C VAL A 47 14.60 1.93 -2.95
N GLY A 48 13.87 1.09 -3.67
CA GLY A 48 14.46 0.02 -4.47
C GLY A 48 13.59 -1.23 -4.54
N ARG A 49 14.21 -2.30 -5.03
CA ARG A 49 13.61 -3.62 -5.18
C ARG A 49 14.10 -4.55 -4.08
N TRP A 50 13.16 -5.12 -3.36
CA TRP A 50 13.39 -6.05 -2.27
C TRP A 50 12.90 -7.43 -2.67
N GLU A 51 13.76 -8.43 -2.57
CA GLU A 51 13.38 -9.82 -2.75
C GLU A 51 12.99 -10.42 -1.41
N SER A 52 11.93 -11.21 -1.40
CA SER A 52 11.39 -11.82 -0.19
C SER A 52 11.22 -13.31 -0.41
N ASP A 53 11.74 -14.09 0.52
CA ASP A 53 11.53 -15.52 0.64
C ASP A 53 11.40 -15.82 2.14
N TYR A 54 10.16 -15.96 2.60
CA TYR A 54 9.89 -16.20 4.02
C TYR A 54 8.73 -17.17 4.20
N SER A 55 8.72 -17.81 5.36
CA SER A 55 7.61 -18.65 5.82
C SER A 55 7.39 -18.47 7.30
N TYR A 56 6.14 -18.62 7.74
CA TYR A 56 5.76 -18.55 9.14
C TYR A 56 4.63 -19.55 9.45
N PRO A 57 4.57 -20.07 10.69
CA PRO A 57 3.51 -20.96 11.10
C PRO A 57 2.17 -20.22 11.18
N ILE A 58 1.11 -20.92 10.80
CA ILE A 58 -0.29 -20.49 10.96
C ILE A 58 -1.07 -21.62 11.65
N THR A 59 -2.28 -21.34 12.11
CA THR A 59 -3.16 -22.39 12.64
C THR A 59 -3.39 -23.46 11.57
N GLY A 60 -2.98 -24.70 11.86
CA GLY A 60 -3.16 -25.85 10.96
C GLY A 60 -2.13 -25.98 9.82
N GLY A 61 -1.09 -25.15 9.78
CA GLY A 61 -0.07 -25.25 8.73
C GLY A 61 0.97 -24.14 8.71
N THR A 62 1.44 -23.84 7.50
CA THR A 62 2.47 -22.82 7.20
C THR A 62 1.99 -21.93 6.07
N ALA A 63 2.26 -20.63 6.20
CA ALA A 63 2.14 -19.67 5.13
C ALA A 63 3.54 -19.27 4.65
N SER A 64 3.77 -19.32 3.34
CA SER A 64 5.02 -18.87 2.73
C SER A 64 4.77 -17.90 1.60
N PHE A 65 5.71 -16.97 1.42
CA PHE A 65 5.69 -15.98 0.35
C PHE A 65 7.06 -15.90 -0.30
N GLN A 66 7.07 -16.01 -1.62
CA GLN A 66 8.25 -15.80 -2.44
C GLN A 66 7.92 -14.74 -3.51
N GLY A 67 8.62 -13.61 -3.50
CA GLY A 67 8.27 -12.51 -4.37
C GLY A 67 9.19 -11.31 -4.29
N LYS A 68 8.71 -10.20 -4.87
CA LYS A 68 9.42 -8.93 -4.96
C LYS A 68 8.52 -7.80 -4.50
N THR A 69 9.12 -6.83 -3.82
CA THR A 69 8.48 -5.58 -3.42
C THR A 69 9.30 -4.42 -3.95
N ASP A 70 8.68 -3.54 -4.73
CA ASP A 70 9.29 -2.33 -5.27
C ASP A 70 8.78 -1.12 -4.46
N LEU A 71 9.68 -0.43 -3.76
CA LEU A 71 9.40 0.82 -3.04
C LEU A 71 9.85 2.00 -3.88
N PHE A 72 8.91 2.84 -4.33
CA PHE A 72 9.18 4.01 -5.16
C PHE A 72 9.36 5.26 -4.31
N ARG A 73 10.20 6.21 -4.78
CA ARG A 73 10.52 7.45 -4.07
C ARG A 73 9.27 8.29 -3.77
N GLU A 74 8.25 8.21 -4.61
CA GLU A 74 6.99 8.95 -4.48
C GLU A 74 6.04 8.35 -3.42
N GLY A 75 6.52 7.43 -2.56
CA GLY A 75 5.72 6.79 -1.52
C GLY A 75 4.73 5.75 -2.05
N LYS A 76 4.86 5.32 -3.31
CA LYS A 76 4.10 4.20 -3.87
C LYS A 76 4.89 2.91 -3.70
N TYR A 77 4.20 1.78 -3.59
CA TYR A 77 4.85 0.48 -3.70
C TYR A 77 4.03 -0.52 -4.48
N ASN A 78 4.73 -1.49 -5.06
CA ASN A 78 4.14 -2.67 -5.68
C ASN A 78 4.72 -3.93 -5.02
N VAL A 79 3.92 -4.97 -4.94
CA VAL A 79 4.36 -6.31 -4.50
C VAL A 79 3.84 -7.35 -5.48
N ASN A 80 4.68 -8.30 -5.87
CA ASN A 80 4.27 -9.42 -6.69
C ASN A 80 4.99 -10.69 -6.26
N GLY A 81 4.28 -11.81 -6.22
CA GLY A 81 4.89 -13.06 -5.78
C GLY A 81 3.94 -14.24 -5.80
N ILE A 82 4.41 -15.32 -5.22
CA ILE A 82 3.66 -16.56 -5.04
C ILE A 82 3.48 -16.74 -3.54
N MET A 83 2.23 -16.89 -3.11
CA MET A 83 1.91 -17.27 -1.75
C MET A 83 1.47 -18.73 -1.72
N THR A 84 1.99 -19.49 -0.76
CA THR A 84 1.61 -20.88 -0.52
C THR A 84 1.11 -21.05 0.90
N LEU A 85 -0.05 -21.69 1.03
CA LEU A 85 -0.60 -22.14 2.29
C LEU A 85 -0.64 -23.66 2.27
N GLU A 86 0.02 -24.32 3.20
CA GLU A 86 0.02 -25.78 3.26
C GLU A 86 -0.01 -26.27 4.70
N GLY A 87 -0.56 -27.46 4.90
CA GLY A 87 -0.76 -28.00 6.24
C GLY A 87 -1.63 -29.23 6.26
N VAL A 88 -2.16 -29.55 7.44
CA VAL A 88 -3.02 -30.72 7.66
C VAL A 88 -4.19 -30.31 8.56
N VAL A 89 -5.40 -30.59 8.10
CA VAL A 89 -6.65 -30.40 8.88
C VAL A 89 -7.38 -31.74 8.91
N GLU A 90 -7.75 -32.23 10.09
CA GLU A 90 -8.44 -33.53 10.25
C GLU A 90 -7.72 -34.68 9.50
N ASN A 91 -6.39 -34.78 9.62
CA ASN A 91 -5.54 -35.74 8.90
C ASN A 91 -5.57 -35.63 7.36
N LYS A 92 -6.16 -34.57 6.80
CA LYS A 92 -6.19 -34.32 5.36
C LYS A 92 -5.16 -33.23 5.01
N PRO A 93 -4.12 -33.54 4.23
CA PRO A 93 -3.18 -32.52 3.80
C PRO A 93 -3.86 -31.55 2.83
N TYR A 94 -3.53 -30.27 2.95
CA TYR A 94 -3.94 -29.26 1.99
C TYR A 94 -2.71 -28.50 1.49
N LYS A 95 -2.78 -28.03 0.25
CA LYS A 95 -1.83 -27.08 -0.32
C LYS A 95 -2.55 -26.17 -1.29
N PHE A 96 -2.45 -24.87 -1.05
CA PHE A 96 -3.02 -23.83 -1.87
C PHE A 96 -1.93 -22.85 -2.28
N THR A 97 -1.76 -22.65 -3.57
CA THR A 97 -0.77 -21.73 -4.13
C THR A 97 -1.47 -20.74 -5.04
N TYR A 98 -1.17 -19.46 -4.87
CA TYR A 98 -1.72 -18.38 -5.67
C TYR A 98 -0.67 -17.31 -5.95
N ASN A 99 -0.78 -16.71 -7.14
CA ASN A 99 -0.02 -15.52 -7.46
C ASN A 99 -0.70 -14.33 -6.79
N VAL A 100 0.08 -13.44 -6.18
CA VAL A 100 -0.39 -12.17 -5.64
C VAL A 100 0.24 -11.02 -6.40
N VAL A 101 -0.57 -10.01 -6.71
CA VAL A 101 -0.12 -8.72 -7.22
C VAL A 101 -0.83 -7.65 -6.40
N GLY A 102 -0.05 -6.84 -5.70
CA GLY A 102 -0.53 -5.78 -4.83
C GLY A 102 0.11 -4.45 -5.17
N ALA A 103 -0.61 -3.39 -4.85
CA ALA A 103 -0.13 -2.02 -4.95
C ALA A 103 -0.67 -1.20 -3.79
N GLY A 104 0.09 -0.19 -3.37
CA GLY A 104 -0.33 0.70 -2.32
C GLY A 104 0.65 1.83 -2.08
N VAL A 105 0.67 2.32 -0.84
CA VAL A 105 1.54 3.41 -0.41
C VAL A 105 2.42 2.99 0.75
N TRP A 106 3.57 3.65 0.88
CA TRP A 106 4.48 3.47 2.00
C TRP A 106 5.03 4.81 2.46
N THR A 107 5.37 4.84 3.74
CA THR A 107 6.08 5.95 4.40
C THR A 107 7.11 5.37 5.34
N ALA A 108 8.27 6.01 5.47
CA ALA A 108 9.25 5.72 6.50
C ALA A 108 9.88 7.00 7.01
N ASP A 109 9.81 7.20 8.33
CA ASP A 109 10.61 8.19 9.05
C ASP A 109 11.89 7.53 9.61
N SER A 110 12.58 8.19 10.54
CA SER A 110 13.81 7.67 11.15
C SER A 110 13.60 6.48 12.09
N GLU A 111 12.39 6.26 12.59
CA GLU A 111 12.07 5.25 13.60
C GLU A 111 11.13 4.16 13.10
N ARG A 112 10.25 4.48 12.14
CA ARG A 112 9.12 3.65 11.75
C ARG A 112 8.94 3.63 10.25
N MET A 113 8.53 2.46 9.76
CA MET A 113 8.03 2.26 8.41
C MET A 113 6.58 1.80 8.48
N SER A 114 5.74 2.34 7.60
CA SER A 114 4.37 1.93 7.40
C SER A 114 4.12 1.62 5.93
N ILE A 115 3.41 0.53 5.67
CA ILE A 115 2.99 0.10 4.34
C ILE A 115 1.48 -0.11 4.40
N SER A 116 0.76 0.51 3.47
CA SER A 116 -0.69 0.35 3.33
C SER A 116 -1.00 -0.27 1.98
N LEU A 117 -1.41 -1.54 1.99
CA LEU A 117 -1.86 -2.26 0.80
C LEU A 117 -3.24 -1.75 0.38
N THR A 118 -3.29 -0.97 -0.70
CA THR A 118 -4.54 -0.35 -1.16
C THR A 118 -5.34 -1.28 -2.06
N ASN A 119 -4.65 -2.08 -2.88
CA ASN A 119 -5.27 -3.00 -3.81
C ASN A 119 -4.46 -4.27 -3.90
N MET A 120 -5.13 -5.41 -3.96
CA MET A 120 -4.53 -6.71 -4.15
C MET A 120 -5.40 -7.57 -5.06
N LYS A 121 -4.74 -8.27 -5.98
CA LYS A 121 -5.34 -9.32 -6.80
C LYS A 121 -4.61 -10.63 -6.52
N SER A 122 -5.39 -11.67 -6.28
CA SER A 122 -4.89 -13.04 -6.17
C SER A 122 -5.41 -13.87 -7.35
N ILE A 123 -4.55 -14.74 -7.89
CA ILE A 123 -4.91 -15.67 -8.96
C ILE A 123 -4.50 -17.06 -8.51
N THR A 124 -5.47 -17.95 -8.34
CA THR A 124 -5.22 -19.35 -7.99
C THR A 124 -4.30 -20.00 -9.02
N LYS A 125 -3.20 -20.58 -8.54
CA LYS A 125 -2.24 -21.31 -9.37
C LYS A 125 -2.44 -22.82 -9.24
N SER A 126 -2.60 -23.31 -8.01
CA SER A 126 -2.89 -24.72 -7.74
C SER A 126 -3.59 -24.88 -6.39
N LEU A 127 -4.47 -25.88 -6.31
CA LEU A 127 -5.12 -26.30 -5.08
C LEU A 127 -5.08 -27.82 -4.99
N SER A 128 -4.71 -28.36 -3.84
CA SER A 128 -4.85 -29.78 -3.53
C SER A 128 -5.41 -29.98 -2.13
N LEU A 129 -6.35 -30.92 -2.01
CA LEU A 129 -6.97 -31.31 -0.74
C LEU A 129 -7.00 -32.82 -0.66
N ALA A 130 -6.49 -33.39 0.45
CA ALA A 130 -6.40 -34.84 0.64
C ALA A 130 -5.73 -35.58 -0.53
N GLY A 131 -4.72 -34.95 -1.16
CA GLY A 131 -4.02 -35.49 -2.33
C GLY A 131 -4.77 -35.32 -3.66
N VAL A 132 -6.03 -34.88 -3.65
CA VAL A 132 -6.80 -34.59 -4.86
C VAL A 132 -6.45 -33.21 -5.37
N LYS A 133 -5.96 -33.12 -6.62
CA LYS A 133 -5.73 -31.85 -7.31
C LYS A 133 -7.07 -31.26 -7.77
N ILE A 134 -7.35 -30.04 -7.35
CA ILE A 134 -8.54 -29.30 -7.74
C ILE A 134 -8.16 -28.37 -8.89
N PRO A 135 -8.84 -28.42 -10.04
CA PRO A 135 -8.61 -27.49 -11.14
C PRO A 135 -8.74 -26.03 -10.68
N PRO A 136 -7.80 -25.12 -11.03
CA PRO A 136 -7.87 -23.72 -10.64
C PRO A 136 -9.19 -23.04 -11.02
N GLU A 137 -9.78 -23.40 -12.16
CA GLU A 137 -11.04 -22.84 -12.65
C GLU A 137 -12.22 -23.19 -11.74
N LEU A 138 -12.21 -24.41 -11.20
CA LEU A 138 -13.21 -24.87 -10.23
C LEU A 138 -13.02 -24.15 -8.90
N ALA A 139 -11.79 -23.99 -8.43
CA ALA A 139 -11.49 -23.24 -7.21
C ALA A 139 -11.93 -21.77 -7.32
N VAL A 140 -11.69 -21.12 -8.46
CA VAL A 140 -12.16 -19.76 -8.75
C VAL A 140 -13.69 -19.70 -8.72
N SER A 141 -14.36 -20.65 -9.39
CA SER A 141 -15.83 -20.75 -9.37
C SER A 141 -16.41 -20.91 -7.96
N LEU A 142 -15.78 -21.71 -7.11
CA LEU A 142 -16.21 -21.97 -5.74
C LEU A 142 -15.97 -20.76 -4.81
N SER A 143 -14.96 -19.95 -5.10
CA SER A 143 -14.64 -18.74 -4.32
C SER A 143 -15.56 -17.54 -4.60
N GLY A 144 -16.51 -17.65 -5.54
CA GLY A 144 -17.38 -16.55 -5.94
C GLY A 144 -16.71 -15.46 -6.75
N GLN A 145 -15.46 -15.67 -7.19
CA GLN A 145 -14.78 -14.72 -8.08
C GLN A 145 -15.36 -14.79 -9.51
N PRO A 146 -15.60 -13.65 -10.16
CA PRO A 146 -16.11 -13.63 -11.53
C PRO A 146 -15.11 -14.29 -12.47
N GLN A 147 -15.53 -15.34 -13.16
CA GLN A 147 -14.69 -16.04 -14.13
C GLN A 147 -14.27 -15.07 -15.24
N ARG A 148 -12.96 -14.92 -15.43
CA ARG A 148 -12.41 -14.14 -16.54
C ARG A 148 -12.72 -14.92 -17.83
N ARG A 149 -13.71 -14.47 -18.62
CA ARG A 149 -13.98 -15.03 -19.95
C ARG A 149 -12.72 -14.90 -20.80
N VAL A 150 -12.02 -16.00 -21.03
CA VAL A 150 -11.00 -16.06 -22.06
C VAL A 150 -11.73 -16.00 -23.40
N SER A 151 -11.79 -14.83 -24.01
CA SER A 151 -12.18 -14.70 -25.41
C SER A 151 -11.15 -15.47 -26.24
N ARG A 152 -11.51 -16.68 -26.69
CA ARG A 152 -10.73 -17.36 -27.74
C ARG A 152 -10.69 -16.42 -28.93
N GLY A 153 -9.52 -15.81 -29.15
CA GLY A 153 -9.25 -15.01 -30.34
C GLY A 153 -9.60 -15.85 -31.56
N HIS A 154 -10.51 -15.33 -32.38
CA HIS A 154 -10.76 -15.84 -33.72
C HIS A 154 -9.44 -15.70 -34.49
N VAL A 155 -8.76 -16.82 -34.73
CA VAL A 155 -7.70 -16.89 -35.72
C VAL A 155 -8.40 -16.69 -37.07
N ARG A 156 -8.41 -15.47 -37.58
CA ARG A 156 -8.69 -15.24 -39.00
C ARG A 156 -7.53 -15.88 -39.76
N ARG A 157 -7.79 -17.05 -40.37
CA ARG A 157 -6.97 -17.51 -41.48
C ARG A 157 -7.10 -16.46 -42.59
N VAL A 158 -5.96 -15.93 -43.00
CA VAL A 158 -5.78 -15.28 -44.30
C VAL A 158 -5.46 -16.39 -45.29
#